data_AF-A0A7D5D7X5-F1
#
_entry.id   AF-A0A7D5D7X5-F1
#
_cell.length_a   1.000
_cell.length_b   1.000
_cell.length_c   1.000
_cell.angle_alpha   90.00
_cell.angle_beta   90.00
_cell.angle_gamma   90.00
#
_symmetry.space_group_name_H-M   'P 1'
#
loop_
_entity.id
_entity.type
_entity.pdbx_description
1 polymer ?
#
loop_
_entity_poly.entity_id
_entity_poly.type
_entity_poly.pdbx_seq_one_letter_code
_entity_poly.pdbx_strand_id
1 'polypeptide(L)'
;MRILWTLPYLPWPTTSGGKTRQYHLLRSLAARGHRITLLVQAKTDVDQATRNALEPFLEQLIVLPRRPLRSLKTLMAVVAAPYPMLASINGLAPQLERYFDQLLTTRWDVVQIEHSYAFEPYEAALRRHGQPFLLTEHNIESALGAASYDRFPAWLKPFTAYDQWRYRRWEKRVFAQATQLVAVTEADAEQMQTLFQRQASVVVNGVDCPHYATVQPAFDSQRLLFIGNYEYSPNLDAVEWAMEAIMPKVWALNPDVRLAVCGFGLPAQWRERWPDPRVDFQGFVPDLRALQEQTAVFFAPLRQGGGSKLKVLEAMAAGLPVVTTGQGVSGLAVTNGQHYLGSETADGLAHLLADAVRDPAGLQTLSDAARRYVRGHHDWAVAAAQLEHVYSRLLQPMEDTSVCA
;
A
#
# COMPACT_ATOMS: atom_id res chain seq x y z
N MET A 1 -1.13 -2.44 25.47
CA MET A 1 -0.92 -0.98 25.36
C MET A 1 -2.23 -0.30 25.00
N ARG A 2 -2.44 0.92 25.49
CA ARG A 2 -3.53 1.82 25.10
C ARG A 2 -3.03 2.79 24.02
N ILE A 3 -3.59 2.68 22.83
CA ILE A 3 -3.09 3.31 21.60
C ILE A 3 -4.12 4.33 21.10
N LEU A 4 -3.70 5.58 20.91
CA LEU A 4 -4.45 6.56 20.14
C LEU A 4 -3.92 6.56 18.70
N TRP A 5 -4.74 6.10 17.77
CA TRP A 5 -4.38 6.01 16.36
C TRP A 5 -5.19 7.02 15.57
N THR A 6 -4.52 7.90 14.82
CA THR A 6 -5.18 8.90 13.98
C THR A 6 -5.09 8.55 12.49
N LEU A 7 -6.19 8.73 11.75
CA LEU A 7 -6.24 8.53 10.30
C LEU A 7 -6.94 9.69 9.59
N PRO A 8 -6.46 10.13 8.40
CA PRO A 8 -7.15 11.13 7.60
C PRO A 8 -8.40 10.60 6.86
N TYR A 9 -8.71 9.30 7.00
CA TYR A 9 -9.83 8.61 6.36
C TYR A 9 -10.26 7.37 7.15
N LEU A 10 -11.47 6.87 6.89
CA LEU A 10 -11.94 5.57 7.37
C LEU A 10 -11.17 4.42 6.67
N PRO A 11 -10.64 3.43 7.43
CA PRO A 11 -9.91 2.30 6.87
C PRO A 11 -10.83 1.23 6.25
N TRP A 12 -12.15 1.36 6.40
CA TRP A 12 -13.16 0.50 5.78
C TRP A 12 -14.14 1.34 4.93
N PRO A 13 -14.66 0.82 3.79
CA PRO A 13 -14.26 -0.42 3.12
C PRO A 13 -12.82 -0.36 2.58
N THR A 14 -12.16 -1.50 2.46
CA THR A 14 -10.75 -1.66 2.02
C THR A 14 -10.60 -1.45 0.50
N THR A 15 -10.85 -0.22 0.05
CA THR A 15 -10.88 0.15 -1.38
C THR A 15 -9.55 0.67 -1.93
N SER A 16 -8.51 0.75 -1.10
CA SER A 16 -7.16 1.18 -1.50
C SER A 16 -6.12 0.50 -0.61
N GLY A 17 -4.88 0.38 -1.10
CA GLY A 17 -3.80 -0.25 -0.34
C GLY A 17 -3.57 0.39 1.03
N GLY A 18 -3.68 1.73 1.12
CA GLY A 18 -3.60 2.45 2.40
C GLY A 18 -4.72 2.05 3.37
N LYS A 19 -5.97 1.94 2.91
CA LYS A 19 -7.09 1.48 3.75
C LYS A 19 -6.93 0.03 4.17
N THR A 20 -6.56 -0.85 3.24
CA THR A 20 -6.32 -2.28 3.50
C THR A 20 -5.29 -2.46 4.61
N ARG A 21 -4.14 -1.76 4.51
CA ARG A 21 -3.10 -1.78 5.53
C ARG A 21 -3.63 -1.43 6.91
N GLN A 22 -4.30 -0.28 7.00
CA GLN A 22 -4.78 0.25 8.27
C GLN A 22 -5.82 -0.69 8.90
N TYR A 23 -6.77 -1.19 8.11
CA TYR A 23 -7.76 -2.16 8.56
C TYR A 23 -7.13 -3.43 9.14
N HIS A 24 -6.20 -4.06 8.41
CA HIS A 24 -5.62 -5.32 8.85
C HIS A 24 -4.62 -5.16 10.00
N LEU A 25 -3.90 -4.05 10.10
CA LEU A 25 -3.06 -3.77 11.26
C LEU A 25 -3.90 -3.52 12.51
N LEU A 26 -5.00 -2.76 12.40
CA LEU A 26 -5.96 -2.59 13.52
C LEU A 26 -6.47 -3.94 14.01
N ARG A 27 -6.94 -4.80 13.09
CA ARG A 27 -7.41 -6.16 13.41
C ARG A 27 -6.33 -6.99 14.11
N SER A 28 -5.10 -6.95 13.58
CA SER A 28 -3.99 -7.77 14.09
C SER A 28 -3.49 -7.30 15.45
N LEU A 29 -3.40 -5.98 15.67
CA LEU A 29 -3.03 -5.42 16.97
C LEU A 29 -4.13 -5.62 18.02
N ALA A 30 -5.40 -5.47 17.65
CA ALA A 30 -6.51 -5.77 18.55
C ALA A 30 -6.51 -7.24 18.99
N ALA A 31 -6.28 -8.17 18.06
CA ALA A 31 -6.15 -9.60 18.36
C ALA A 31 -4.98 -9.93 19.31
N ARG A 32 -3.97 -9.05 19.38
CA ARG A 32 -2.81 -9.16 20.29
C ARG A 32 -3.06 -8.48 21.65
N GLY A 33 -4.28 -8.02 21.90
CA GLY A 33 -4.72 -7.47 23.20
C GLY A 33 -4.51 -5.96 23.37
N HIS A 34 -4.25 -5.22 22.28
CA HIS A 34 -4.14 -3.77 22.34
C HIS A 34 -5.51 -3.09 22.45
N ARG A 35 -5.61 -2.07 23.30
CA ARG A 35 -6.80 -1.21 23.42
C ARG A 35 -6.60 -0.02 22.49
N ILE A 36 -7.35 0.03 21.39
CA ILE A 36 -7.14 1.02 20.32
C ILE A 36 -8.31 2.00 20.29
N THR A 37 -8.01 3.28 20.46
CA THR A 37 -8.93 4.38 20.14
C THR A 37 -8.55 4.92 18.77
N LEU A 38 -9.49 4.83 17.83
CA LEU A 38 -9.29 5.30 16.47
C LEU A 38 -9.96 6.66 16.28
N LEU A 39 -9.17 7.68 15.97
CA LEU A 39 -9.63 9.02 15.64
C LEU A 39 -9.51 9.25 14.13
N VAL A 40 -10.63 9.37 13.44
CA VAL A 40 -10.65 9.54 11.98
C VAL A 40 -11.48 10.73 11.54
N GLN A 41 -11.21 11.18 10.31
CA GLN A 41 -12.10 12.08 9.59
C GLN A 41 -12.86 11.36 8.48
N ALA A 42 -14.15 11.65 8.35
CA ALA A 42 -15.01 11.11 7.28
C ALA A 42 -15.78 12.22 6.57
N LYS A 43 -15.97 12.07 5.25
CA LYS A 43 -16.76 13.02 4.43
C LYS A 43 -18.27 12.82 4.55
N THR A 44 -18.66 11.62 4.96
CA THR A 44 -20.05 11.16 5.12
C THR A 44 -20.19 10.57 6.50
N ASP A 45 -21.42 10.52 6.99
CA ASP A 45 -21.72 9.82 8.23
C ASP A 45 -21.33 8.34 8.11
N VAL A 46 -20.92 7.77 9.24
CA VAL A 46 -20.50 6.37 9.32
C VAL A 46 -21.75 5.49 9.29
N ASP A 47 -21.85 4.64 8.29
CA ASP A 47 -22.92 3.65 8.19
C ASP A 47 -22.72 2.48 9.18
N GLN A 48 -23.78 1.70 9.38
CA GLN A 48 -23.75 0.57 10.29
C GLN A 48 -22.76 -0.51 9.84
N ALA A 49 -22.56 -0.68 8.52
CA ALA A 49 -21.61 -1.65 7.98
C ALA A 49 -20.18 -1.33 8.39
N THR A 50 -19.80 -0.04 8.34
CA THR A 50 -18.48 0.42 8.77
C THR A 50 -18.28 0.26 10.27
N ARG A 51 -19.32 0.54 11.08
CA ARG A 51 -19.27 0.29 12.54
C ARG A 51 -19.06 -1.19 12.84
N ASN A 52 -19.88 -2.05 12.25
CA ASN A 52 -19.78 -3.51 12.43
C ASN A 52 -18.40 -4.05 12.03
N ALA A 53 -17.75 -3.45 11.03
CA ALA A 53 -16.44 -3.87 10.56
C ALA A 53 -15.28 -3.37 11.43
N LEU A 54 -15.42 -2.25 12.14
CA LEU A 54 -14.33 -1.59 12.87
C LEU A 54 -14.45 -1.69 14.39
N GLU A 55 -15.64 -1.45 14.95
CA GLU A 55 -15.86 -1.41 16.41
C GLU A 55 -15.43 -2.68 17.14
N PRO A 56 -15.54 -3.90 16.59
CA PRO A 56 -15.02 -5.11 17.26
C PRO A 56 -13.51 -5.09 17.53
N PHE A 57 -12.74 -4.25 16.83
CA PHE A 57 -11.28 -4.14 17.00
C PHE A 57 -10.88 -2.94 17.87
N LEU A 58 -11.84 -2.10 18.26
CA LEU A 58 -11.57 -0.79 18.84
C LEU A 58 -12.17 -0.70 20.23
N GLU A 59 -11.41 -0.08 21.14
CA GLU A 59 -11.98 0.42 22.40
C GLU A 59 -12.97 1.56 22.11
N GLN A 60 -12.63 2.42 21.14
CA GLN A 60 -13.49 3.53 20.77
C GLN A 60 -13.23 3.96 19.32
N LEU A 61 -14.31 4.13 18.55
CA LEU A 61 -14.29 4.72 17.22
C LEU A 61 -14.79 6.17 17.30
N ILE A 62 -13.92 7.13 16.98
CA ILE A 62 -14.21 8.55 17.00
C ILE A 62 -14.14 9.08 15.57
N VAL A 63 -15.27 9.49 15.03
CA VAL A 63 -15.37 10.00 13.66
C VAL A 63 -15.78 11.45 13.67
N LEU A 64 -14.91 12.29 13.13
CA LEU A 64 -15.16 13.72 12.98
C LEU A 64 -15.49 14.06 11.51
N PRO A 65 -16.35 15.05 11.27
CA PRO A 65 -16.69 15.46 9.92
C PRO A 65 -15.48 16.09 9.23
N ARG A 66 -15.29 15.73 7.96
CA ARG A 66 -14.25 16.28 7.08
C ARG A 66 -14.85 17.31 6.14
N ARG A 67 -14.19 18.47 6.00
CA ARG A 67 -14.61 19.51 5.05
C ARG A 67 -14.51 18.99 3.59
N PRO A 68 -15.51 19.25 2.74
CA PRO A 68 -15.44 18.90 1.33
C PRO A 68 -14.45 19.79 0.58
N LEU A 69 -13.67 19.20 -0.33
CA LEU A 69 -12.62 19.83 -1.14
C LEU A 69 -13.10 21.05 -1.96
N ARG A 70 -14.39 21.07 -2.35
CA ARG A 70 -14.98 22.15 -3.18
C ARG A 70 -15.38 23.40 -2.39
N SER A 71 -15.07 23.48 -1.10
CA SER A 71 -15.34 24.69 -0.32
C SER A 71 -14.39 25.81 -0.73
N LEU A 72 -14.92 26.98 -1.09
CA LEU A 72 -14.14 28.20 -1.38
C LEU A 72 -13.14 28.53 -0.26
N LYS A 73 -13.49 28.24 1.00
CA LYS A 73 -12.59 28.41 2.15
C LYS A 73 -11.36 27.50 2.09
N THR A 74 -11.50 26.27 1.59
CA THR A 74 -10.38 25.33 1.41
C THR A 74 -9.47 25.81 0.29
N LEU A 75 -10.04 26.29 -0.82
CA LEU A 75 -9.27 26.82 -1.94
C LEU A 75 -8.48 28.08 -1.57
N MET A 76 -9.09 29.04 -0.87
CA MET A 76 -8.36 30.22 -0.38
C MET A 76 -7.27 29.86 0.62
N ALA A 77 -7.52 28.86 1.48
CA ALA A 77 -6.54 28.45 2.46
C ALA A 77 -5.32 27.76 1.82
N VAL A 78 -5.48 27.00 0.73
CA VAL A 78 -4.34 26.46 -0.04
C VAL A 78 -3.43 27.55 -0.59
N VAL A 79 -3.99 28.71 -0.97
CA VAL A 79 -3.23 29.84 -1.50
C VAL A 79 -2.52 30.61 -0.39
N ALA A 80 -3.18 30.82 0.75
CA ALA A 80 -2.66 31.64 1.84
C ALA A 80 -1.85 30.86 2.89
N ALA A 81 -1.97 29.52 2.95
CA ALA A 81 -1.31 28.73 3.97
C ALA A 81 0.20 28.60 3.69
N PRO A 82 1.04 28.60 4.75
CA PRO A 82 2.46 28.31 4.64
C PRO A 82 2.73 26.81 4.36
N TYR A 83 1.68 25.99 4.33
CA TYR A 83 1.73 24.55 4.16
C TYR A 83 1.57 24.16 2.69
N PRO A 84 2.12 23.01 2.26
CA PRO A 84 1.87 22.53 0.91
C PRO A 84 0.39 22.15 0.71
N MET A 85 -0.02 21.95 -0.54
CA MET A 85 -1.43 21.83 -0.92
C MET A 85 -2.17 20.73 -0.15
N LEU A 86 -1.66 19.50 -0.15
CA LEU A 86 -2.35 18.37 0.47
C LEU A 86 -2.30 18.46 2.01
N ALA A 87 -1.29 19.11 2.61
CA ALA A 87 -1.25 19.44 4.04
C ALA A 87 -2.30 20.50 4.41
N SER A 88 -2.50 21.50 3.56
CA SER A 88 -3.54 22.52 3.76
C SER A 88 -4.95 21.91 3.68
N ILE A 89 -5.15 20.99 2.75
CA ILE A 89 -6.44 20.30 2.51
C ILE A 89 -6.83 19.40 3.68
N ASN A 90 -5.87 18.69 4.29
CA ASN A 90 -6.13 17.75 5.37
C ASN A 90 -5.94 18.37 6.76
N GLY A 91 -5.03 19.34 6.88
CA GLY A 91 -4.60 19.90 8.16
C GLY A 91 -5.49 20.98 8.73
N LEU A 92 -6.25 21.72 7.92
CA LEU A 92 -7.10 22.82 8.43
C LEU A 92 -8.42 22.30 9.04
N ALA A 93 -8.30 21.66 10.20
CA ALA A 93 -9.34 20.92 10.88
C ALA A 93 -9.45 21.31 12.38
N PRO A 94 -10.00 22.50 12.72
CA PRO A 94 -10.03 22.99 14.11
C PRO A 94 -10.94 22.18 15.06
N GLN A 95 -11.84 21.34 14.53
CA GLN A 95 -12.58 20.38 15.34
C GLN A 95 -11.70 19.19 15.74
N LEU A 96 -10.88 18.70 14.80
CA LEU A 96 -9.93 17.63 15.03
C LEU A 96 -8.85 18.06 16.02
N GLU A 97 -8.30 19.26 15.86
CA GLU A 97 -7.33 19.84 16.80
C GLU A 97 -7.87 19.88 18.23
N ARG A 98 -9.04 20.49 18.45
CA ARG A 98 -9.64 20.60 19.79
C ARG A 98 -9.94 19.24 20.41
N TYR A 99 -10.46 18.31 19.61
CA TYR A 99 -10.82 16.99 20.11
C TYR A 99 -9.57 16.16 20.44
N PHE A 100 -8.54 16.24 19.60
CA PHE A 100 -7.27 15.58 19.86
C PHE A 100 -6.56 16.14 21.10
N ASP A 101 -6.56 17.46 21.29
CA ASP A 101 -6.04 18.10 22.51
C ASP A 101 -6.76 17.61 23.78
N GLN A 102 -8.08 17.43 23.71
CA GLN A 102 -8.86 16.84 24.79
C GLN A 102 -8.46 15.37 25.05
N LEU A 103 -8.24 14.57 24.01
CA LEU A 103 -7.82 13.17 24.17
C LEU A 103 -6.45 13.05 24.85
N LEU A 104 -5.53 13.98 24.57
CA LEU A 104 -4.20 14.01 25.19
C LEU A 104 -4.21 14.41 26.68
N THR A 105 -5.34 14.87 27.23
CA THR A 105 -5.50 15.01 28.69
C THR A 105 -5.54 13.67 29.42
N THR A 106 -5.75 12.57 28.69
CA THR A 106 -5.64 11.20 29.20
C THR A 106 -4.31 10.59 28.79
N ARG A 107 -3.78 9.67 29.61
CA ARG A 107 -2.52 8.98 29.31
C ARG A 107 -2.70 7.97 28.17
N TRP A 108 -1.77 8.01 27.23
CA TRP A 108 -1.61 7.04 26.14
C TRP A 108 -0.23 6.40 26.21
N ASP A 109 -0.18 5.09 26.00
CA ASP A 109 1.11 4.39 25.86
C ASP A 109 1.72 4.74 24.49
N VAL A 110 0.88 4.86 23.47
CA VAL A 110 1.28 5.17 22.10
C VAL A 110 0.30 6.16 21.49
N VAL A 111 0.85 7.19 20.85
CA VAL A 111 0.12 8.02 19.88
C VAL A 111 0.72 7.74 18.50
N GLN A 112 -0.09 7.21 17.59
CA GLN A 112 0.29 6.98 16.20
C GLN A 112 -0.46 7.95 15.29
N ILE A 113 0.30 8.67 14.48
CA ILE A 113 -0.22 9.58 13.47
C ILE A 113 0.14 9.03 12.09
N GLU A 114 -0.86 9.01 11.22
CA GLU A 114 -0.72 8.52 9.86
C GLU A 114 -0.66 9.68 8.89
N HIS A 115 0.38 9.67 8.05
CA HIS A 115 0.68 10.65 7.01
C HIS A 115 1.06 12.04 7.55
N SER A 116 2.22 12.57 7.17
CA SER A 116 2.65 13.93 7.50
C SER A 116 1.74 14.99 6.91
N TYR A 117 1.07 14.71 5.78
CA TYR A 117 0.10 15.65 5.21
C TYR A 117 -1.11 15.87 6.13
N ALA A 118 -1.36 14.99 7.10
CA ALA A 118 -2.45 15.13 8.06
C ALA A 118 -1.97 15.67 9.42
N PHE A 119 -0.69 16.01 9.58
CA PHE A 119 -0.06 16.27 10.88
C PHE A 119 -0.48 17.58 11.55
N GLU A 120 -0.79 18.62 10.76
CA GLU A 120 -0.99 19.99 11.25
C GLU A 120 -1.94 20.15 12.46
N PRO A 121 -3.14 19.53 12.51
CA PRO A 121 -4.08 19.66 13.62
C PRO A 121 -3.54 19.10 14.94
N TYR A 122 -2.51 18.26 14.90
CA TYR A 122 -1.99 17.56 16.08
C TYR A 122 -0.81 18.29 16.73
N GLU A 123 -0.13 19.15 15.98
CA GLU A 123 1.18 19.71 16.34
C GLU A 123 1.15 20.50 17.65
N ALA A 124 0.19 21.42 17.80
CA ALA A 124 0.11 22.27 18.98
C ALA A 124 -0.17 21.47 20.26
N ALA A 125 -1.04 20.47 20.17
CA ALA A 125 -1.40 19.60 21.29
C ALA A 125 -0.22 18.69 21.69
N LEU A 126 0.46 18.06 20.73
CA LEU A 126 1.64 17.23 21.01
C LEU A 126 2.74 18.01 21.74
N ARG A 127 3.01 19.25 21.29
CA ARG A 127 4.00 20.12 21.95
C ARG A 127 3.56 20.54 23.35
N ARG A 128 2.28 20.86 23.54
CA ARG A 128 1.72 21.29 24.83
C ARG A 128 1.79 20.18 25.88
N HIS A 129 1.43 18.96 25.49
CA HIS A 129 1.39 17.82 26.40
C HIS A 129 2.72 17.05 26.48
N GLY A 130 3.69 17.36 25.62
CA GLY A 130 4.98 16.67 25.57
C GLY A 130 4.85 15.17 25.25
N GLN A 131 3.76 14.77 24.60
CA GLN A 131 3.42 13.37 24.34
C GLN A 131 4.30 12.82 23.20
N PRO A 132 5.14 11.80 23.45
CA PRO A 132 5.86 11.10 22.38
C PRO A 132 4.89 10.46 21.40
N PHE A 133 5.24 10.49 20.11
CA PHE A 133 4.41 9.93 19.06
C PHE A 133 5.23 9.26 17.98
N LEU A 134 4.59 8.29 17.35
CA LEU A 134 5.03 7.65 16.11
C LEU A 134 4.34 8.33 14.93
N LEU A 135 5.09 8.58 13.87
CA LEU A 135 4.54 8.96 12.57
C LEU A 135 4.80 7.85 11.55
N THR A 136 3.74 7.37 10.91
CA THR A 136 3.80 6.38 9.83
C THR A 136 3.58 7.09 8.50
N GLU A 137 4.51 6.88 7.57
CA GLU A 137 4.39 7.34 6.19
C GLU A 137 4.27 6.17 5.23
N HIS A 138 3.24 6.23 4.40
CA HIS A 138 3.04 5.23 3.34
C HIS A 138 3.87 5.50 2.10
N ASN A 139 4.33 6.75 1.97
CA ASN A 139 4.77 7.38 0.74
C ASN A 139 5.53 8.65 1.11
N ILE A 140 6.62 8.98 0.42
CA ILE A 140 7.25 10.30 0.55
C ILE A 140 6.64 11.23 -0.49
N GLU A 141 5.77 12.13 -0.05
CA GLU A 141 4.96 12.99 -0.91
C GLU A 141 5.84 13.95 -1.73
N SER A 142 6.95 14.43 -1.15
CA SER A 142 7.90 15.27 -1.92
C SER A 142 8.63 14.52 -3.03
N ALA A 143 8.78 13.19 -2.92
CA ALA A 143 9.40 12.34 -3.93
C ALA A 143 8.39 11.83 -4.97
N LEU A 144 7.11 11.69 -4.58
CA LEU A 144 5.99 11.28 -5.45
C LEU A 144 5.45 12.39 -6.33
N GLY A 145 6.08 13.57 -6.30
CA GLY A 145 5.74 14.75 -7.08
C GLY A 145 5.60 14.52 -8.59
N ALA A 146 6.14 13.44 -9.16
CA ALA A 146 5.82 13.02 -10.52
C ALA A 146 4.45 12.30 -10.58
N ALA A 147 4.27 11.19 -9.87
CA ALA A 147 3.09 10.34 -9.99
C ALA A 147 1.74 10.99 -9.64
N SER A 148 1.71 11.93 -8.68
CA SER A 148 0.49 12.66 -8.30
C SER A 148 0.17 13.86 -9.20
N TYR A 149 1.21 14.47 -9.82
CA TYR A 149 1.06 15.68 -10.61
C TYR A 149 1.17 15.46 -12.13
N ASP A 150 1.53 14.26 -12.59
CA ASP A 150 1.58 13.90 -14.02
C ASP A 150 0.21 14.06 -14.72
N ARG A 151 -0.88 14.09 -13.95
CA ARG A 151 -2.24 14.38 -14.46
C ARG A 151 -2.50 15.88 -14.67
N PHE A 152 -1.67 16.77 -14.13
CA PHE A 152 -1.85 18.21 -14.33
C PHE A 152 -1.37 18.63 -15.73
N PRO A 153 -2.09 19.57 -16.37
CA PRO A 153 -1.62 20.20 -17.60
C PRO A 153 -0.19 20.73 -17.47
N ALA A 154 0.60 20.61 -18.54
CA ALA A 154 2.01 20.99 -18.54
C ALA A 154 2.27 22.46 -18.13
N TRP A 155 1.29 23.36 -18.31
CA TRP A 155 1.40 24.77 -17.90
C TRP A 155 1.37 24.97 -16.38
N LEU A 156 0.90 23.99 -15.60
CA LEU A 156 0.94 24.02 -14.13
C LEU A 156 2.28 23.54 -13.55
N LYS A 157 3.23 23.08 -14.37
CA LYS A 157 4.54 22.58 -13.90
C LYS A 157 5.25 23.50 -12.90
N PRO A 158 5.32 24.84 -13.08
CA PRO A 158 5.95 25.71 -12.09
C PRO A 158 5.28 25.65 -10.71
N PHE A 159 3.94 25.57 -10.67
CA PHE A 159 3.19 25.39 -9.43
C PHE A 159 3.51 24.05 -8.78
N THR A 160 3.57 22.96 -9.56
CA THR A 160 3.89 21.62 -9.03
C THR A 160 5.28 21.56 -8.42
N ALA A 161 6.29 22.16 -9.07
CA ALA A 161 7.65 22.23 -8.54
C ALA A 161 7.73 23.05 -7.25
N TYR A 162 7.01 24.18 -7.19
CA TYR A 162 6.91 24.98 -5.98
C TYR A 162 6.24 24.22 -4.82
N ASP A 163 5.14 23.53 -5.09
CA ASP A 163 4.43 22.74 -4.08
C ASP A 163 5.26 21.56 -3.56
N GLN A 164 6.01 20.89 -4.44
CA GLN A 164 6.98 19.85 -4.04
C GLN A 164 8.08 20.39 -3.13
N TRP A 165 8.62 21.58 -3.44
CA TRP A 165 9.60 22.23 -2.56
C TRP A 165 9.00 22.55 -1.18
N ARG A 166 7.76 23.05 -1.14
CA ARG A 166 7.02 23.24 0.13
C ARG A 166 6.84 21.93 0.87
N TYR A 167 6.51 20.85 0.16
CA TYR A 167 6.37 19.51 0.71
C TYR A 167 7.66 19.00 1.36
N ARG A 168 8.80 19.15 0.69
CA ARG A 168 10.09 18.73 1.23
C ARG A 168 10.43 19.48 2.53
N ARG A 169 10.10 20.77 2.62
CA ARG A 169 10.28 21.57 3.84
C ARG A 169 9.31 21.15 4.95
N TRP A 170 8.07 20.85 4.58
CA TRP A 170 7.05 20.35 5.49
C TRP A 170 7.45 19.01 6.10
N GLU A 171 7.78 18.02 5.27
CA GLU A 171 8.22 16.69 5.69
C GLU A 171 9.45 16.77 6.60
N LYS A 172 10.48 17.53 6.21
CA LYS A 172 11.68 17.73 7.06
C LYS A 172 11.32 18.21 8.46
N ARG A 173 10.38 19.16 8.57
CA ARG A 173 9.95 19.76 9.83
C ARG A 173 9.06 18.81 10.64
N VAL A 174 8.17 18.06 10.00
CA VAL A 174 7.29 17.10 10.68
C VAL A 174 8.06 15.87 11.15
N PHE A 175 8.93 15.31 10.30
CA PHE A 175 9.75 14.13 10.61
C PHE A 175 10.75 14.38 11.74
N ALA A 176 11.22 15.62 11.89
CA ALA A 176 12.09 16.01 13.01
C ALA A 176 11.36 16.02 14.37
N GLN A 177 10.02 16.11 14.38
CA GLN A 177 9.23 16.15 15.61
C GLN A 177 8.81 14.76 16.10
N ALA A 178 8.74 13.77 15.19
CA ALA A 178 8.33 12.42 15.54
C ALA A 178 9.43 11.69 16.31
N THR A 179 9.06 11.05 17.43
CA THR A 179 9.98 10.26 18.25
C THR A 179 10.42 9.00 17.51
N GLN A 180 9.50 8.38 16.78
CA GLN A 180 9.76 7.27 15.87
C GLN A 180 9.15 7.59 14.50
N LEU A 181 9.79 7.11 13.44
CA LEU A 181 9.25 7.14 12.09
C LEU A 181 9.08 5.71 11.59
N VAL A 182 7.98 5.46 10.88
CA VAL A 182 7.75 4.21 10.16
C VAL A 182 7.60 4.47 8.68
N ALA A 183 8.35 3.71 7.89
CA ALA A 183 8.22 3.61 6.44
C ALA A 183 7.60 2.25 6.08
N VAL A 184 6.96 2.19 4.91
CA VAL A 184 6.30 0.95 4.44
C VAL A 184 7.24 0.08 3.61
N THR A 185 8.28 0.67 3.01
CA THR A 185 9.30 -0.04 2.25
C THR A 185 10.70 0.41 2.66
N GLU A 186 11.70 -0.45 2.41
CA GLU A 186 13.12 -0.09 2.60
C GLU A 186 13.52 1.10 1.75
N ALA A 187 13.05 1.18 0.51
CA ALA A 187 13.31 2.32 -0.37
C ALA A 187 12.78 3.65 0.20
N ASP A 188 11.62 3.63 0.85
CA ASP A 188 11.09 4.81 1.54
C ASP A 188 11.93 5.15 2.78
N ALA A 189 12.35 4.15 3.57
CA ALA A 189 13.23 4.39 4.72
C ALA A 189 14.59 4.98 4.32
N GLU A 190 15.20 4.47 3.24
CA GLU A 190 16.44 5.00 2.67
C GLU A 190 16.27 6.44 2.18
N GLN A 191 15.14 6.76 1.55
CA GLN A 191 14.82 8.13 1.17
C GLN A 191 14.63 9.03 2.39
N MET A 192 13.97 8.56 3.46
CA MET A 192 13.85 9.34 4.70
C MET A 192 15.22 9.65 5.30
N GLN A 193 16.11 8.66 5.31
CA GLN A 193 17.48 8.83 5.80
C GLN A 193 18.28 9.79 4.92
N THR A 194 18.22 9.63 3.60
CA THR A 194 19.01 10.42 2.64
C THR A 194 18.52 11.87 2.53
N LEU A 195 17.20 12.08 2.46
CA LEU A 195 16.60 13.39 2.20
C LEU A 195 16.39 14.20 3.49
N PHE A 196 16.12 13.53 4.61
CA PHE A 196 15.71 14.18 5.85
C PHE A 196 16.62 13.86 7.05
N GLN A 197 17.63 12.99 6.89
CA GLN A 197 18.53 12.58 7.98
C GLN A 197 17.79 11.97 9.18
N ARG A 198 16.71 11.24 8.89
CA ARG A 198 15.91 10.54 9.91
C ARG A 198 15.84 9.07 9.56
N GLN A 199 16.21 8.23 10.52
CA GLN A 199 16.02 6.80 10.42
C GLN A 199 14.54 6.47 10.61
N ALA A 200 14.01 5.60 9.76
CA ALA A 200 12.68 5.07 9.89
C ALA A 200 12.75 3.55 10.01
N SER A 201 11.88 2.98 10.83
CA SER A 201 11.69 1.54 10.86
C SER A 201 10.77 1.10 9.74
N VAL A 202 11.11 0.00 9.09
CA VAL A 202 10.26 -0.57 8.07
C VAL A 202 9.21 -1.47 8.72
N VAL A 203 7.95 -1.11 8.52
CA VAL A 203 6.81 -1.99 8.80
C VAL A 203 6.19 -2.34 7.46
N VAL A 204 6.46 -3.54 6.98
CA VAL A 204 6.09 -3.92 5.61
C VAL A 204 4.57 -3.92 5.43
N ASN A 205 4.11 -3.76 4.20
CA ASN A 205 2.75 -4.17 3.87
C ASN A 205 2.64 -5.69 3.91
N GLY A 206 1.43 -6.15 4.24
CA GLY A 206 1.12 -7.56 4.33
C GLY A 206 -0.04 -8.00 3.46
N VAL A 207 -0.35 -9.28 3.60
CA VAL A 207 -1.45 -10.00 2.99
C VAL A 207 -2.15 -10.81 4.08
N ASP A 208 -3.46 -10.96 3.96
CA ASP A 208 -4.24 -11.83 4.83
C ASP A 208 -4.00 -13.29 4.42
N CYS A 209 -2.87 -13.90 4.81
CA CYS A 209 -2.54 -15.25 4.35
C CYS A 209 -3.61 -16.29 4.69
N PRO A 210 -4.30 -16.24 5.86
CA PRO A 210 -5.43 -17.11 6.14
C PRO A 210 -6.57 -16.99 5.12
N HIS A 211 -6.83 -15.79 4.58
CA HIS A 211 -7.86 -15.57 3.56
C HIS A 211 -7.60 -16.39 2.28
N TYR A 212 -6.32 -16.52 1.89
CA TYR A 212 -5.88 -17.22 0.69
C TYR A 212 -5.45 -18.68 0.93
N ALA A 213 -5.42 -19.14 2.19
CA ALA A 213 -4.83 -20.43 2.55
C ALA A 213 -5.54 -21.64 1.91
N THR A 214 -6.83 -21.52 1.63
CA THR A 214 -7.65 -22.59 1.04
C THR A 214 -7.57 -22.62 -0.49
N VAL A 215 -7.00 -21.60 -1.13
CA VAL A 215 -6.89 -21.56 -2.58
C VAL A 215 -6.01 -22.71 -3.06
N GLN A 216 -6.54 -23.46 -4.02
CA GLN A 216 -5.84 -24.51 -4.76
C GLN A 216 -5.81 -24.07 -6.22
N PRO A 217 -4.67 -23.59 -6.73
CA PRO A 217 -4.55 -23.22 -8.13
C PRO A 217 -4.78 -24.42 -9.05
N ALA A 218 -5.47 -24.21 -10.16
CA ALA A 218 -5.61 -25.20 -11.22
C ALA A 218 -4.34 -25.22 -12.08
N PHE A 219 -3.28 -25.90 -11.61
CA PHE A 219 -1.98 -25.98 -12.33
C PHE A 219 -2.08 -26.63 -13.71
N ASP A 220 -3.09 -27.47 -13.93
CA ASP A 220 -3.41 -28.11 -15.21
C ASP A 220 -4.22 -27.19 -16.15
N SER A 221 -4.70 -26.05 -15.66
CA SER A 221 -5.34 -25.06 -16.51
C SER A 221 -4.34 -24.38 -17.43
N GLN A 222 -4.77 -24.00 -18.63
CA GLN A 222 -3.96 -23.18 -19.53
C GLN A 222 -4.17 -21.67 -19.26
N ARG A 223 -4.55 -21.31 -18.02
CA ARG A 223 -5.01 -19.95 -17.67
C ARG A 223 -3.94 -19.17 -16.92
N LEU A 224 -3.60 -18.01 -17.48
CA LEU A 224 -2.79 -16.98 -16.87
C LEU A 224 -3.68 -15.90 -16.27
N LEU A 225 -3.24 -15.28 -15.17
CA LEU A 225 -3.96 -14.19 -14.52
C LEU A 225 -3.07 -12.97 -14.31
N PHE A 226 -3.55 -11.81 -14.75
CA PHE A 226 -3.03 -10.51 -14.36
C PHE A 226 -4.12 -9.69 -13.65
N ILE A 227 -3.78 -9.13 -12.49
CA ILE A 227 -4.68 -8.25 -11.70
C ILE A 227 -4.03 -6.88 -11.57
N GLY A 228 -4.79 -5.80 -11.81
CA GLY A 228 -4.28 -4.43 -11.69
C GLY A 228 -5.33 -3.36 -11.42
N ASN A 229 -4.85 -2.22 -10.90
CA ASN A 229 -5.59 -0.96 -10.98
C ASN A 229 -5.04 -0.19 -12.19
N TYR A 230 -5.83 -0.05 -13.25
CA TYR A 230 -5.41 0.52 -14.52
C TYR A 230 -5.42 2.06 -14.53
N GLU A 231 -5.80 2.70 -13.43
CA GLU A 231 -5.49 4.13 -13.19
C GLU A 231 -4.00 4.36 -12.86
N TYR A 232 -3.28 3.28 -12.56
CA TYR A 232 -1.85 3.28 -12.30
C TYR A 232 -1.09 2.84 -13.56
N SER A 233 -0.35 3.79 -14.16
CA SER A 233 0.34 3.62 -15.45
C SER A 233 1.18 2.34 -15.59
N PRO A 234 1.94 1.88 -14.56
CA PRO A 234 2.66 0.61 -14.64
C PRO A 234 1.81 -0.63 -14.95
N ASN A 235 0.53 -0.64 -14.59
CA ASN A 235 -0.36 -1.75 -14.91
C ASN A 235 -0.85 -1.71 -16.36
N LEU A 236 -1.02 -0.51 -16.93
CA LEU A 236 -1.31 -0.34 -18.35
C LEU A 236 -0.12 -0.83 -19.19
N ASP A 237 1.08 -0.35 -18.84
CA ASP A 237 2.34 -0.75 -19.50
C ASP A 237 2.54 -2.27 -19.53
N ALA A 238 2.29 -2.94 -18.40
CA ALA A 238 2.46 -4.38 -18.30
C ALA A 238 1.50 -5.17 -19.20
N VAL A 239 0.22 -4.76 -19.28
CA VAL A 239 -0.74 -5.42 -20.17
C VAL A 239 -0.46 -5.10 -21.63
N GLU A 240 -0.13 -3.85 -21.97
CA GLU A 240 0.25 -3.48 -23.33
C GLU A 240 1.47 -4.28 -23.81
N TRP A 241 2.51 -4.37 -22.98
CA TRP A 241 3.69 -5.17 -23.30
C TRP A 241 3.39 -6.67 -23.40
N ALA A 242 2.54 -7.20 -22.52
CA ALA A 242 2.06 -8.58 -22.60
C ALA A 242 1.39 -8.84 -23.95
N MET A 243 0.46 -7.99 -24.35
CA MET A 243 -0.36 -8.15 -25.55
C MET A 243 0.45 -7.97 -26.84
N GLU A 244 1.38 -7.03 -26.87
CA GLU A 244 2.11 -6.68 -28.10
C GLU A 244 3.34 -7.55 -28.33
N ALA A 245 4.02 -8.01 -27.26
CA ALA A 245 5.33 -8.65 -27.38
C ALA A 245 5.39 -10.07 -26.82
N ILE A 246 4.60 -10.41 -25.80
CA ILE A 246 4.77 -11.67 -25.05
C ILE A 246 3.75 -12.72 -25.48
N MET A 247 2.46 -12.41 -25.40
CA MET A 247 1.38 -13.36 -25.68
C MET A 247 1.40 -13.91 -27.11
N PRO A 248 1.71 -13.15 -28.17
CA PRO A 248 1.89 -13.70 -29.50
C PRO A 248 2.94 -14.83 -29.57
N LYS A 249 4.02 -14.71 -28.78
CA LYS A 249 5.08 -15.71 -28.69
C LYS A 249 4.64 -16.91 -27.86
N VAL A 250 3.94 -16.68 -26.74
CA VAL A 250 3.33 -17.75 -25.94
C VAL A 250 2.41 -18.59 -26.81
N TRP A 251 1.54 -17.97 -27.61
CA TRP A 251 0.61 -18.65 -28.48
C TRP A 251 1.26 -19.40 -29.65
N ALA A 252 2.43 -18.96 -30.10
CA ALA A 252 3.21 -19.72 -31.07
C ALA A 252 3.79 -21.01 -30.46
N LEU A 253 4.10 -21.02 -29.16
CA LEU A 253 4.62 -22.17 -28.43
C LEU A 253 3.51 -23.09 -27.89
N ASN A 254 2.38 -22.52 -27.49
CA ASN A 254 1.20 -23.22 -26.98
C ASN A 254 -0.08 -22.40 -27.29
N PRO A 255 -0.87 -22.81 -28.30
CA PRO A 255 -2.03 -22.04 -28.76
C PRO A 255 -3.21 -22.04 -27.77
N ASP A 256 -3.22 -22.95 -26.79
CA ASP A 256 -4.33 -23.12 -25.84
C ASP A 256 -4.26 -22.18 -24.63
N VAL A 257 -3.14 -21.47 -24.46
CA VAL A 257 -2.93 -20.54 -23.34
C VAL A 257 -3.90 -19.36 -23.43
N ARG A 258 -4.55 -19.09 -22.30
CA ARG A 258 -5.51 -17.99 -22.12
C ARG A 258 -5.00 -17.00 -21.08
N LEU A 259 -5.29 -15.72 -21.28
CA LEU A 259 -4.93 -14.65 -20.35
C LEU A 259 -6.19 -13.97 -19.81
N ALA A 260 -6.39 -14.02 -18.49
CA ALA A 260 -7.40 -13.23 -17.81
C ALA A 260 -6.80 -11.93 -17.27
N VAL A 261 -7.42 -10.81 -17.61
CA VAL A 261 -7.02 -9.45 -17.21
C VAL A 261 -8.13 -8.85 -16.36
N CYS A 262 -7.85 -8.67 -15.07
CA CYS A 262 -8.84 -8.29 -14.08
C CYS A 262 -8.42 -7.02 -13.31
N GLY A 263 -9.40 -6.37 -12.69
CA GLY A 263 -9.23 -5.26 -11.75
C GLY A 263 -9.88 -3.94 -12.19
N PHE A 264 -9.61 -2.90 -11.40
CA PHE A 264 -10.32 -1.62 -11.47
C PHE A 264 -9.79 -0.70 -12.58
N GLY A 265 -10.68 0.04 -13.23
CA GLY A 265 -10.32 1.06 -14.21
C GLY A 265 -9.91 0.52 -15.59
N LEU A 266 -10.28 -0.72 -15.92
CA LEU A 266 -9.88 -1.39 -17.16
C LEU A 266 -10.34 -0.56 -18.39
N PRO A 267 -9.42 -0.20 -19.32
CA PRO A 267 -9.78 0.62 -20.49
C PRO A 267 -10.76 -0.08 -21.42
N ALA A 268 -11.90 0.58 -21.70
CA ALA A 268 -12.98 0.00 -22.51
C ALA A 268 -12.51 -0.37 -23.94
N GLN A 269 -11.60 0.41 -24.51
CA GLN A 269 -11.06 0.21 -25.85
C GLN A 269 -10.17 -1.04 -26.00
N TRP A 270 -9.73 -1.67 -24.91
CA TRP A 270 -8.84 -2.84 -25.00
C TRP A 270 -9.49 -4.06 -25.63
N ARG A 271 -10.81 -4.25 -25.43
CA ARG A 271 -11.55 -5.36 -26.06
C ARG A 271 -11.60 -5.22 -27.59
N GLU A 272 -11.68 -3.99 -28.10
CA GLU A 272 -11.66 -3.70 -29.53
C GLU A 272 -10.24 -3.74 -30.10
N ARG A 273 -9.25 -3.24 -29.34
CA ARG A 273 -7.83 -3.24 -29.74
C ARG A 273 -7.26 -4.66 -29.82
N TRP A 274 -7.66 -5.55 -28.91
CA TRP A 274 -7.21 -6.95 -28.88
C TRP A 274 -8.39 -7.92 -28.76
N PRO A 275 -9.09 -8.20 -29.88
CA PRO A 275 -10.31 -9.01 -29.91
C PRO A 275 -10.06 -10.52 -29.85
N ASP A 276 -8.87 -10.97 -29.41
CA ASP A 276 -8.49 -12.38 -29.40
C ASP A 276 -9.30 -13.17 -28.35
N PRO A 277 -10.00 -14.27 -28.72
CA PRO A 277 -10.85 -15.03 -27.79
C PRO A 277 -10.07 -15.76 -26.68
N ARG A 278 -8.74 -15.77 -26.74
CA ARG A 278 -7.87 -16.29 -25.67
C ARG A 278 -7.64 -15.26 -24.56
N VAL A 279 -8.05 -14.02 -24.75
CA VAL A 279 -7.91 -12.95 -23.75
C VAL A 279 -9.26 -12.58 -23.18
N ASP A 280 -9.35 -12.61 -21.86
CA ASP A 280 -10.57 -12.34 -21.11
C ASP A 280 -10.39 -11.09 -20.24
N PHE A 281 -10.98 -9.98 -20.70
CA PHE A 281 -10.98 -8.71 -19.95
C PHE A 281 -12.19 -8.64 -19.03
N GLN A 282 -12.07 -9.11 -17.78
CA GLN A 282 -13.20 -9.27 -16.87
C GLN A 282 -13.55 -8.02 -16.05
N GLY A 283 -12.62 -7.07 -15.90
CA GLY A 283 -12.82 -5.89 -15.04
C GLY A 283 -12.76 -6.25 -13.55
N PHE A 284 -13.46 -5.48 -12.70
CA PHE A 284 -13.40 -5.65 -11.24
C PHE A 284 -14.08 -6.93 -10.77
N VAL A 285 -13.40 -7.71 -9.92
CA VAL A 285 -13.91 -8.95 -9.33
C VAL A 285 -13.93 -8.83 -7.80
N PRO A 286 -15.06 -9.10 -7.13
CA PRO A 286 -15.17 -8.92 -5.67
C PRO A 286 -14.33 -9.87 -4.82
N ASP A 287 -14.14 -11.12 -5.28
CA ASP A 287 -13.33 -12.14 -4.61
C ASP A 287 -12.33 -12.74 -5.59
N LEU A 288 -11.04 -12.44 -5.37
CA LEU A 288 -9.96 -12.89 -6.25
C LEU A 288 -9.75 -14.40 -6.18
N ARG A 289 -10.13 -15.05 -5.07
CA ARG A 289 -9.86 -16.48 -4.85
C ARG A 289 -10.55 -17.34 -5.89
N ALA A 290 -11.78 -16.99 -6.25
CA ALA A 290 -12.53 -17.68 -7.30
C ALA A 290 -11.80 -17.69 -8.66
N LEU A 291 -11.04 -16.63 -8.97
CA LEU A 291 -10.20 -16.58 -10.16
C LEU A 291 -8.88 -17.32 -9.96
N GLN A 292 -8.26 -17.17 -8.81
CA GLN A 292 -6.98 -17.81 -8.49
C GLN A 292 -7.11 -19.35 -8.50
N GLU A 293 -8.23 -19.90 -8.05
CA GLU A 293 -8.55 -21.34 -8.11
C GLU A 293 -8.67 -21.87 -9.54
N GLN A 294 -8.99 -21.01 -10.51
CA GLN A 294 -9.13 -21.37 -11.93
C GLN A 294 -7.89 -21.01 -12.75
N THR A 295 -6.78 -20.64 -12.10
CA THR A 295 -5.59 -20.11 -12.75
C THR A 295 -4.40 -21.03 -12.47
N ALA A 296 -3.56 -21.26 -13.49
CA ALA A 296 -2.31 -22.00 -13.34
C ALA A 296 -1.15 -21.11 -12.91
N VAL A 297 -1.04 -19.91 -13.50
CA VAL A 297 0.09 -18.99 -13.28
C VAL A 297 -0.39 -17.56 -13.11
N PHE A 298 0.12 -16.88 -12.09
CA PHE A 298 -0.01 -15.43 -11.99
C PHE A 298 1.10 -14.77 -12.82
N PHE A 299 0.70 -14.00 -13.84
CA PHE A 299 1.62 -13.35 -14.76
C PHE A 299 1.62 -11.85 -14.51
N ALA A 300 2.78 -11.28 -14.19
CA ALA A 300 2.95 -9.86 -13.88
C ALA A 300 4.19 -9.26 -14.56
N PRO A 301 4.15 -8.96 -15.87
CA PRO A 301 5.31 -8.45 -16.62
C PRO A 301 5.54 -6.95 -16.36
N LEU A 302 5.80 -6.58 -15.10
CA LEU A 302 5.93 -5.19 -14.68
C LEU A 302 7.31 -4.64 -15.04
N ARG A 303 7.44 -3.63 -15.89
CA ARG A 303 8.77 -3.02 -16.18
C ARG A 303 9.09 -1.82 -15.30
N GLN A 304 8.08 -1.29 -14.63
CA GLN A 304 8.14 -0.09 -13.81
C GLN A 304 7.17 -0.19 -12.64
N GLY A 305 7.19 0.81 -11.76
CA GLY A 305 6.27 0.96 -10.64
C GLY A 305 6.90 0.64 -9.29
N GLY A 306 6.73 1.54 -8.33
CA GLY A 306 7.28 1.43 -6.98
C GLY A 306 6.30 0.83 -5.98
N GLY A 307 6.64 0.94 -4.69
CA GLY A 307 5.80 0.52 -3.57
C GLY A 307 5.74 -1.00 -3.38
N SER A 308 4.91 -1.41 -2.42
CA SER A 308 4.75 -2.82 -2.05
C SER A 308 4.07 -3.62 -3.16
N LYS A 309 4.62 -4.80 -3.48
CA LYS A 309 4.14 -5.68 -4.55
C LYS A 309 2.93 -6.50 -4.13
N LEU A 310 1.87 -5.82 -3.65
CA LEU A 310 0.68 -6.44 -3.05
C LEU A 310 0.08 -7.54 -3.92
N LYS A 311 -0.14 -7.28 -5.21
CA LYS A 311 -0.71 -8.29 -6.13
C LYS A 311 0.14 -9.56 -6.26
N VAL A 312 1.47 -9.41 -6.19
CA VAL A 312 2.41 -10.54 -6.26
C VAL A 312 2.40 -11.30 -4.94
N LEU A 313 2.39 -10.58 -3.82
CA LEU A 313 2.25 -11.18 -2.49
C LEU A 313 0.91 -11.92 -2.34
N GLU A 314 -0.19 -11.37 -2.84
CA GLU A 314 -1.52 -12.01 -2.84
C GLU A 314 -1.53 -13.28 -3.70
N ALA A 315 -0.91 -13.25 -4.88
CA ALA A 315 -0.76 -14.43 -5.72
C ALA A 315 0.10 -15.52 -5.05
N MET A 316 1.24 -15.14 -4.46
CA MET A 316 2.11 -16.06 -3.72
C MET A 316 1.41 -16.62 -2.47
N ALA A 317 0.62 -15.82 -1.74
CA ALA A 317 -0.19 -16.28 -0.61
C ALA A 317 -1.25 -17.30 -1.04
N ALA A 318 -1.87 -17.07 -2.21
CA ALA A 318 -2.78 -18.00 -2.87
C ALA A 318 -2.08 -19.22 -3.47
N GLY A 319 -0.74 -19.32 -3.37
CA GLY A 319 0.06 -20.41 -3.93
C GLY A 319 0.10 -20.44 -5.45
N LEU A 320 -0.24 -19.34 -6.12
CA LEU A 320 -0.02 -19.23 -7.55
C LEU A 320 1.49 -19.13 -7.84
N PRO A 321 2.02 -19.89 -8.80
CA PRO A 321 3.34 -19.66 -9.35
C PRO A 321 3.34 -18.28 -10.00
N VAL A 322 4.39 -17.51 -9.76
CA VAL A 322 4.51 -16.15 -10.29
C VAL A 322 5.53 -16.13 -11.42
N VAL A 323 5.12 -15.65 -12.59
CA VAL A 323 6.02 -15.32 -13.71
C VAL A 323 6.05 -13.80 -13.88
N THR A 324 7.24 -13.20 -13.76
CA THR A 324 7.41 -11.74 -13.67
C THR A 324 8.81 -11.30 -14.06
N THR A 325 9.03 -9.99 -14.21
CA THR A 325 10.37 -9.37 -14.25
C THR A 325 10.95 -9.21 -12.83
N GLY A 326 12.21 -8.82 -12.73
CA GLY A 326 12.83 -8.38 -11.48
C GLY A 326 12.11 -7.19 -10.84
N GLN A 327 11.55 -6.28 -11.65
CA GLN A 327 10.78 -5.14 -11.14
C GLN A 327 9.46 -5.57 -10.47
N GLY A 328 8.83 -6.66 -10.90
CA GLY A 328 7.61 -7.15 -10.26
C GLY A 328 7.83 -7.74 -8.86
N VAL A 329 9.06 -8.14 -8.52
CA VAL A 329 9.46 -8.62 -7.18
C VAL A 329 10.41 -7.66 -6.45
N SER A 330 10.62 -6.45 -6.97
CA SER A 330 11.57 -5.50 -6.38
C SER A 330 11.21 -5.20 -4.91
N GLY A 331 12.20 -5.26 -4.03
CA GLY A 331 12.00 -5.04 -2.58
C GLY A 331 11.49 -6.27 -1.82
N LEU A 332 11.34 -7.42 -2.48
CA LEU A 332 11.08 -8.71 -1.82
C LEU A 332 12.37 -9.51 -1.73
N ALA A 333 12.59 -10.19 -0.61
CA ALA A 333 13.73 -11.09 -0.40
C ALA A 333 13.46 -12.48 -1.00
N VAL A 334 13.22 -12.51 -2.31
CA VAL A 334 12.87 -13.71 -3.08
C VAL A 334 13.93 -14.04 -4.13
N THR A 335 13.96 -15.31 -4.54
CA THR A 335 14.99 -15.85 -5.44
C THR A 335 14.34 -16.43 -6.69
N ASN A 336 14.82 -16.03 -7.87
CA ASN A 336 14.39 -16.54 -9.17
C ASN A 336 14.67 -18.04 -9.27
N GLY A 337 13.72 -18.83 -9.76
CA GLY A 337 13.78 -20.29 -9.82
C GLY A 337 13.38 -20.99 -8.52
N GLN A 338 13.23 -20.27 -7.40
CA GLN A 338 12.82 -20.84 -6.11
C GLN A 338 11.46 -20.32 -5.65
N HIS A 339 11.22 -19.01 -5.76
CA HIS A 339 10.00 -18.35 -5.27
C HIS A 339 9.15 -17.78 -6.41
N TYR A 340 9.77 -17.49 -7.55
CA TYR A 340 9.13 -17.01 -8.77
C TYR A 340 9.99 -17.41 -9.97
N LEU A 341 9.43 -17.33 -11.17
CA LEU A 341 10.17 -17.46 -12.42
C LEU A 341 10.26 -16.07 -13.05
N GLY A 342 11.46 -15.68 -13.51
CA GLY A 342 11.61 -14.36 -14.10
C GLY A 342 12.61 -14.21 -15.21
N SER A 343 12.28 -13.24 -16.06
CA SER A 343 13.03 -12.81 -17.24
C SER A 343 12.75 -11.33 -17.50
N GLU A 344 13.75 -10.62 -18.03
CA GLU A 344 13.64 -9.22 -18.45
C GLU A 344 13.21 -9.07 -19.91
N THR A 345 13.19 -10.16 -20.68
CA THR A 345 12.85 -10.15 -22.11
C THR A 345 11.51 -10.80 -22.38
N ALA A 346 10.83 -10.33 -23.43
CA ALA A 346 9.55 -10.89 -23.88
C ALA A 346 9.69 -12.35 -24.31
N ASP A 347 10.79 -12.70 -25.00
CA ASP A 347 11.08 -14.08 -25.38
C ASP A 347 11.26 -14.98 -24.16
N GLY A 348 12.04 -14.56 -23.16
CA GLY A 348 12.27 -15.36 -21.96
C GLY A 348 10.99 -15.54 -21.14
N LEU A 349 10.17 -14.49 -20.99
CA LEU A 349 8.87 -14.61 -20.32
C LEU A 349 7.92 -15.54 -21.07
N ALA A 350 7.90 -15.49 -22.41
CA ALA A 350 7.06 -16.36 -23.22
C ALA A 350 7.42 -17.85 -23.07
N HIS A 351 8.71 -18.19 -23.06
CA HIS A 351 9.17 -19.55 -22.82
C HIS A 351 8.82 -20.03 -21.41
N LEU A 352 9.09 -19.20 -20.39
CA LEU A 352 8.75 -19.52 -19.00
C LEU A 352 7.24 -19.80 -18.82
N LEU A 353 6.38 -19.00 -19.46
CA LEU A 353 4.93 -19.22 -19.42
C LEU A 353 4.53 -20.52 -20.13
N ALA A 354 5.07 -20.78 -21.32
CA ALA A 354 4.75 -21.97 -22.09
C ALA A 354 5.24 -23.27 -21.40
N ASP A 355 6.39 -23.23 -20.75
CA ASP A 355 6.94 -24.35 -20.00
C ASP A 355 6.16 -24.59 -18.71
N ALA A 356 5.83 -23.52 -17.96
CA ALA A 356 5.07 -23.60 -16.71
C ALA A 356 3.73 -24.31 -16.89
N VAL A 357 2.96 -23.96 -17.93
CA VAL A 357 1.65 -24.59 -18.20
C VAL A 357 1.73 -25.98 -18.83
N ARG A 358 2.93 -26.41 -19.27
CA ARG A 358 3.17 -27.74 -19.87
C ARG A 358 3.65 -28.75 -18.83
N ASP A 359 4.48 -28.33 -17.88
CA ASP A 359 5.00 -29.17 -16.79
C ASP A 359 4.60 -28.62 -15.42
N PRO A 360 3.38 -28.91 -14.95
CA PRO A 360 2.88 -28.41 -13.67
C PRO A 360 3.58 -29.04 -12.45
N ALA A 361 4.33 -30.14 -12.60
CA ALA A 361 4.98 -30.81 -11.47
C ALA A 361 6.04 -29.91 -10.80
N GLY A 362 6.74 -29.07 -11.58
CA GLY A 362 7.70 -28.10 -11.05
C GLY A 362 7.06 -26.90 -10.36
N LEU A 363 5.79 -26.59 -10.67
CA LEU A 363 5.09 -25.41 -10.15
C LEU A 363 4.74 -25.52 -8.67
N GLN A 364 4.35 -26.72 -8.20
CA GLN A 364 3.99 -26.94 -6.79
C GLN A 364 5.12 -26.53 -5.84
N THR A 365 6.37 -26.93 -6.15
CA THR A 365 7.53 -26.64 -5.30
C THR A 365 7.81 -25.13 -5.23
N LEU A 366 7.73 -24.44 -6.37
CA LEU A 366 7.87 -22.99 -6.47
C LEU A 366 6.79 -22.26 -5.66
N SER A 367 5.54 -22.68 -5.85
CA SER A 367 4.36 -22.16 -5.16
C SER A 367 4.45 -22.32 -3.63
N ASP A 368 4.86 -23.50 -3.16
CA ASP A 368 4.98 -23.77 -1.73
C ASP A 368 6.09 -22.93 -1.09
N ALA A 369 7.22 -22.76 -1.79
CA ALA A 369 8.29 -21.87 -1.35
C ALA A 369 7.82 -20.41 -1.27
N ALA A 370 7.14 -19.91 -2.31
CA ALA A 370 6.61 -18.56 -2.34
C ALA A 370 5.56 -18.30 -1.24
N ARG A 371 4.63 -19.25 -1.04
CA ARG A 371 3.59 -19.19 0.00
C ARG A 371 4.21 -19.18 1.40
N ARG A 372 5.25 -19.99 1.65
CA ARG A 372 6.02 -19.97 2.91
C ARG A 372 6.72 -18.63 3.13
N TYR A 373 7.36 -18.09 2.10
CA TYR A 373 8.01 -16.78 2.16
C TYR A 373 7.01 -15.69 2.59
N VAL A 374 5.87 -15.59 1.90
CA VAL A 374 4.85 -14.57 2.19
C VAL A 374 4.29 -14.74 3.60
N ARG A 375 3.97 -15.97 4.02
CA ARG A 375 3.48 -16.23 5.38
C ARG A 375 4.49 -15.81 6.46
N GLY A 376 5.79 -16.03 6.22
CA GLY A 376 6.85 -15.72 7.19
C GLY A 376 7.24 -14.23 7.26
N HIS A 377 7.05 -13.47 6.17
CA HIS A 377 7.59 -12.11 6.05
C HIS A 377 6.54 -11.03 5.79
N HIS A 378 5.38 -11.40 5.26
CA HIS A 378 4.36 -10.48 4.75
C HIS A 378 2.94 -10.84 5.20
N ASP A 379 2.75 -11.71 6.19
CA ASP A 379 1.45 -11.80 6.84
C ASP A 379 1.18 -10.54 7.69
N TRP A 380 -0.08 -10.12 7.80
CA TRP A 380 -0.41 -8.98 8.66
C TRP A 380 -0.01 -9.15 10.12
N ALA A 381 0.08 -10.39 10.63
CA ALA A 381 0.62 -10.66 11.95
C ALA A 381 2.12 -10.32 12.07
N VAL A 382 2.89 -10.47 10.98
CA VAL A 382 4.31 -10.08 10.93
C VAL A 382 4.42 -8.56 10.96
N ALA A 383 3.65 -7.85 10.13
CA ALA A 383 3.63 -6.40 10.12
C ALA A 383 3.18 -5.82 11.48
N ALA A 384 2.20 -6.44 12.14
CA ALA A 384 1.77 -6.05 13.49
C ALA A 384 2.88 -6.24 14.53
N ALA A 385 3.62 -7.36 14.48
CA ALA A 385 4.76 -7.60 15.37
C ALA A 385 5.90 -6.59 15.15
N GLN A 386 6.19 -6.22 13.88
CA GLN A 386 7.13 -5.15 13.55
C GLN A 386 6.69 -3.82 14.15
N LEU A 387 5.40 -3.47 14.01
CA LEU A 387 4.85 -2.23 14.56
C LEU A 387 4.88 -2.20 16.10
N GLU A 388 4.58 -3.31 16.76
CA GLU A 388 4.73 -3.44 18.22
C GLU A 388 6.16 -3.25 18.68
N HIS A 389 7.14 -3.74 17.92
CA HIS A 389 8.54 -3.49 18.23
C HIS A 389 8.85 -1.99 18.17
N VAL A 390 8.31 -1.26 17.20
CA VAL A 390 8.44 0.22 17.15
C VAL A 390 7.78 0.88 18.36
N TYR A 391 6.58 0.43 18.75
CA TYR A 391 5.91 0.91 19.96
C TYR A 391 6.72 0.68 21.23
N SER A 392 7.38 -0.47 21.36
CA SER A 392 8.22 -0.76 22.53
C SER A 392 9.39 0.21 22.68
N ARG A 393 9.98 0.67 21.57
CA ARG A 393 11.04 1.69 21.59
C ARG A 393 10.50 3.08 21.88
N LEU A 394 9.24 3.38 21.52
CA LEU A 394 8.59 4.63 21.91
C LEU A 394 8.40 4.74 23.43
N LEU A 395 8.24 3.60 24.11
CA LEU A 395 8.06 3.51 25.56
C LEU A 395 9.38 3.50 26.35
N GLN A 396 10.52 3.23 25.69
CA GLN A 396 11.82 3.31 26.34
C GLN A 396 12.19 4.79 26.54
N PRO A 397 12.72 5.18 27.72
CA PRO A 397 13.31 6.51 27.88
C PRO A 397 14.35 6.70 26.78
N MET A 398 14.38 7.87 26.14
CA MET A 398 15.53 8.24 25.32
C MET A 398 16.76 8.17 26.23
N GLU A 399 17.55 7.11 26.12
CA GLU A 399 18.90 7.14 26.66
C GLU A 399 19.60 8.32 26.00
N ASP A 400 20.05 9.25 26.83
CA ASP A 400 20.84 10.40 26.41
C ASP A 400 22.01 9.90 25.56
N THR A 401 21.90 9.98 24.24
CA THR A 401 23.05 9.95 23.33
C THR A 401 23.80 11.29 23.39
N SER A 402 23.99 11.79 24.62
CA SER A 402 24.96 12.83 24.94
C SER A 402 26.03 12.20 25.83
N VAL A 403 27.28 12.33 25.38
CA VAL A 403 28.55 12.00 26.07
C VAL A 403 29.10 10.57 25.89
N CYS A 404 29.88 10.40 24.81
CA CYS A 404 31.18 9.69 24.72
C CYS A 404 31.57 9.69 23.22
N ALA A 405 32.57 10.39 22.68
CA ALA A 405 33.62 11.27 23.19
C ALA A 405 33.98 12.27 22.07
#